data_AF-A0A2E3XXB7-F1
#
_entry.id   AF-A0A2E3XXB7-F1
#
_cell.length_a   1.000
_cell.length_b   1.000
_cell.length_c   1.000
_cell.angle_alpha   90.00
_cell.angle_beta   90.00
_cell.angle_gamma   90.00
#
_symmetry.space_group_name_H-M   'P 1'
#
loop_
_entity.id
_entity.type
_entity.pdbx_description
1 polymer ?
#
loop_
_entity_poly.entity_id
_entity_poly.type
_entity_poly.pdbx_seq_one_letter_code
_entity_poly.pdbx_strand_id
1 'polypeptide(L)'
;MRKLRAIILNSFLFPLLLTASSYAEQSAEAGESYCSIHQGEESSDFYCFDSVSKTAFKKEVNPLEEEYWKREFEDRGVAIISVEDYSQRIVVDGVEQILGAGSPPGGSCLEKVYYRVDEFNALPTSHSTVQNVIALARALHEAGVCELDVKGQSFNGINISSPDDVLHQFLCISNSESVFGTRNIGMGGRGPWGIHPMHNQAAGTRAFTGGRTVTLDRNGVCYGLPRAIVRDSNGREIKESNRYRDPAVQLQNAQCAMILYRQNGFRDWGTSNAWGSNRHCSASTRNRLQFNKHLGPELGCCTQSCKSRLRANL
;
A
#
# COMPACT_ATOMS: atom_id res chain seq x y z
N MET A 1 -12.48 0.00 -67.47
CA MET A 1 -13.38 0.10 -66.30
C MET A 1 -13.39 -1.22 -65.53
N ARG A 2 -12.71 -1.29 -64.38
CA ARG A 2 -13.11 -1.99 -63.14
C ARG A 2 -11.96 -1.92 -62.15
N LYS A 3 -12.28 -1.44 -60.95
CA LYS A 3 -11.38 -1.06 -59.86
C LYS A 3 -10.90 -2.30 -59.09
N LEU A 4 -9.61 -2.34 -58.77
CA LEU A 4 -9.05 -3.19 -57.71
C LEU A 4 -9.46 -2.64 -56.34
N ARG A 5 -9.90 -3.51 -55.43
CA ARG A 5 -10.02 -3.24 -54.00
C ARG A 5 -8.74 -3.70 -53.31
N ALA A 6 -8.07 -2.79 -52.62
CA ALA A 6 -6.98 -3.08 -51.71
C ALA A 6 -7.54 -3.34 -50.31
N ILE A 7 -7.04 -4.40 -49.66
CA ILE A 7 -7.23 -4.71 -48.24
C ILE A 7 -6.05 -4.07 -47.51
N ILE A 8 -6.34 -3.20 -46.53
CA ILE A 8 -5.36 -2.60 -45.64
C ILE A 8 -5.28 -3.48 -44.39
N LEU A 9 -4.15 -4.17 -44.19
CA LEU A 9 -3.73 -4.66 -42.88
C LEU A 9 -2.91 -3.55 -42.22
N ASN A 10 -3.45 -2.95 -41.15
CA ASN A 10 -2.68 -2.06 -40.29
C ASN A 10 -1.92 -2.90 -39.24
N SER A 11 -0.63 -3.09 -39.48
CA SER A 11 0.33 -3.58 -38.49
C SER A 11 0.89 -2.37 -37.74
N PHE A 12 0.53 -2.20 -36.47
CA PHE A 12 1.22 -1.26 -35.58
C PHE A 12 2.40 -1.98 -34.93
N LEU A 13 3.55 -1.93 -35.61
CA LEU A 13 4.88 -2.12 -35.03
C LEU A 13 5.40 -0.75 -34.64
N PHE A 14 5.49 -0.47 -33.34
CA PHE A 14 6.21 0.69 -32.82
C PHE A 14 7.70 0.34 -32.66
N PRO A 15 8.64 1.20 -33.09
CA PRO A 15 10.06 0.86 -33.10
C PRO A 15 10.73 1.22 -31.76
N LEU A 16 11.33 0.23 -31.10
CA LEU A 16 12.49 0.47 -30.22
C LEU A 16 13.71 0.65 -31.13
N LEU A 17 14.12 1.90 -31.35
CA LEU A 17 15.40 2.26 -31.95
C LEU A 17 16.17 3.08 -30.91
N LEU A 18 16.93 2.38 -30.09
CA LEU A 18 17.97 2.95 -29.24
C LEU A 18 19.12 3.41 -30.14
N THR A 19 19.36 4.71 -30.18
CA THR A 19 20.59 5.28 -30.74
C THR A 19 21.66 5.26 -29.66
N ALA A 20 22.70 4.46 -29.86
CA ALA A 20 23.94 4.54 -29.11
C ALA A 20 24.88 5.51 -29.83
N SER A 21 25.18 6.66 -29.23
CA SER A 21 26.50 7.31 -29.31
C SER A 21 26.55 8.55 -28.41
N SER A 22 27.71 8.75 -27.80
CA SER A 22 28.11 9.83 -26.89
C SER A 22 27.52 9.78 -25.48
N TYR A 23 28.29 9.21 -24.55
CA TYR A 23 28.67 9.78 -23.24
C TYR A 23 29.46 8.70 -22.49
N ALA A 24 30.74 8.58 -22.83
CA ALA A 24 31.73 8.09 -21.89
C ALA A 24 32.13 9.30 -21.02
N GLU A 25 32.24 9.08 -19.71
CA GLU A 25 32.58 10.04 -18.65
C GLU A 25 31.45 10.95 -18.14
N GLN A 26 30.50 10.34 -17.43
CA GLN A 26 29.90 10.94 -16.24
C GLN A 26 29.63 9.83 -15.21
N SER A 27 30.45 9.75 -14.17
CA SER A 27 30.17 8.96 -12.99
C SER A 27 29.14 9.68 -12.13
N ALA A 28 27.95 9.09 -11.95
CA ALA A 28 27.07 9.12 -10.77
C ALA A 28 25.60 8.92 -11.21
N GLU A 29 25.01 7.82 -10.73
CA GLU A 29 23.60 7.37 -10.87
C GLU A 29 23.19 6.82 -12.26
N ALA A 30 23.84 5.74 -12.70
CA ALA A 30 23.17 4.81 -13.61
C ALA A 30 22.02 4.14 -12.84
N GLY A 31 20.76 4.42 -13.19
CA GLY A 31 19.64 3.72 -12.57
C GLY A 31 19.71 2.23 -12.90
N GLU A 32 19.66 1.41 -11.86
CA GLU A 32 19.75 -0.05 -11.96
C GLU A 32 18.43 -0.61 -12.50
N SER A 33 18.49 -1.41 -13.57
CA SER A 33 17.40 -2.31 -13.97
C SER A 33 17.66 -3.67 -13.35
N TYR A 34 16.63 -4.28 -12.77
CA TYR A 34 16.77 -5.57 -12.11
C TYR A 34 15.52 -6.45 -12.27
N CYS A 35 15.71 -7.76 -12.27
CA CYS A 35 14.63 -8.74 -12.31
C CYS A 35 14.74 -9.77 -11.18
N SER A 36 13.60 -10.28 -10.73
CA SER A 36 13.53 -11.52 -9.95
C SER A 36 12.86 -12.60 -10.78
N ILE A 37 13.26 -13.85 -10.53
CA ILE A 37 12.75 -15.02 -11.24
C ILE A 37 11.88 -15.82 -10.27
N HIS A 38 10.67 -16.17 -10.69
CA HIS A 38 9.82 -17.13 -10.01
C HIS A 38 9.67 -18.39 -10.86
N GLN A 39 10.19 -19.50 -10.37
CA GLN A 39 10.13 -20.78 -11.07
C GLN A 39 8.84 -21.53 -10.69
N GLY A 40 8.03 -21.86 -11.69
CA GLY A 40 6.89 -22.77 -11.58
C GLY A 40 7.09 -24.03 -12.41
N GLU A 41 6.25 -25.03 -12.19
CA GLU A 41 6.29 -26.31 -12.93
C GLU A 41 5.94 -26.13 -14.41
N GLU A 42 5.03 -25.19 -14.73
CA GLU A 42 4.53 -24.97 -16.09
C GLU A 42 5.18 -23.76 -16.78
N SER A 43 5.62 -22.76 -16.01
CA SER A 43 6.27 -21.55 -16.53
C SER A 43 7.24 -20.94 -15.52
N SER A 44 8.20 -20.18 -16.04
CA SER A 44 9.10 -19.32 -15.25
C SER A 44 8.78 -17.87 -15.54
N ASP A 45 8.57 -17.09 -14.48
CA ASP A 45 8.16 -15.70 -14.56
C ASP A 45 9.31 -14.77 -14.16
N PHE A 46 9.70 -13.88 -15.06
CA PHE A 46 10.61 -12.78 -14.79
C PHE A 46 9.79 -11.54 -14.43
N TYR A 47 9.99 -11.03 -13.22
CA TYR A 47 9.46 -9.74 -12.77
C TYR A 47 10.57 -8.72 -12.82
N CYS A 48 10.45 -7.72 -13.69
CA CYS A 48 11.51 -6.76 -13.96
C CYS A 48 11.06 -5.35 -13.62
N PHE A 49 11.99 -4.55 -13.11
CA PHE A 49 11.79 -3.14 -12.81
C PHE A 49 12.96 -2.30 -13.30
N ASP A 50 12.64 -1.22 -14.02
CA ASP A 50 13.59 -0.19 -14.40
C ASP A 50 13.45 0.99 -13.43
N SER A 51 14.50 1.22 -12.63
CA SER A 51 14.51 2.28 -11.63
C SER A 51 14.58 3.70 -12.20
N VAL A 52 14.97 3.88 -13.46
CA VAL A 52 14.98 5.18 -14.15
C VAL A 52 13.57 5.54 -14.59
N SER A 53 12.95 4.69 -15.40
CA SER A 53 11.61 4.94 -15.94
C SER A 53 10.48 4.66 -14.94
N LYS A 54 10.79 4.01 -13.81
CA LYS A 54 9.82 3.53 -12.81
C LYS A 54 8.77 2.60 -13.42
N THR A 55 9.14 1.87 -14.47
CA THR A 55 8.27 0.90 -15.14
C THR A 55 8.58 -0.50 -14.69
N ALA A 56 7.54 -1.31 -14.55
CA ALA A 56 7.64 -2.71 -14.21
C ALA A 56 6.95 -3.55 -15.29
N PHE A 57 7.50 -4.73 -15.58
CA PHE A 57 6.86 -5.68 -16.48
C PHE A 57 7.05 -7.12 -16.02
N LYS A 58 6.16 -7.99 -16.51
CA LYS A 58 6.22 -9.43 -16.33
C LYS A 58 6.57 -10.09 -17.67
N LYS A 59 7.52 -11.03 -17.67
CA LYS A 59 7.84 -11.87 -18.82
C LYS A 59 7.75 -13.34 -18.42
N GLU A 60 6.72 -14.02 -18.91
CA GLU A 60 6.53 -15.45 -18.74
C GLU A 60 7.27 -16.22 -19.85
N VAL A 61 7.99 -17.27 -19.46
CA VAL A 61 8.79 -18.12 -20.37
C VAL A 61 8.63 -19.60 -20.02
N ASN A 62 8.96 -20.47 -20.96
CA ASN A 62 9.03 -21.91 -20.68
C ASN A 62 10.20 -22.17 -19.71
N PRO A 63 10.07 -23.06 -18.70
CA PRO A 63 11.18 -23.35 -17.77
C PRO A 63 12.46 -23.81 -18.46
N LEU A 64 12.36 -24.48 -19.61
CA LEU A 64 13.53 -24.90 -20.41
C LEU A 64 14.29 -23.72 -21.05
N GLU A 65 13.65 -22.55 -21.16
CA GLU A 65 14.23 -21.32 -21.73
C GLU A 65 14.73 -20.35 -20.65
N GLU A 66 14.57 -20.67 -19.36
CA GLU A 66 14.88 -19.75 -18.27
C GLU A 66 16.34 -19.28 -18.30
N GLU A 67 17.30 -20.21 -18.40
CA GLU A 67 18.73 -19.88 -18.45
C GLU A 67 19.11 -19.05 -19.68
N TYR A 68 18.39 -19.22 -20.79
CA TYR A 68 18.57 -18.38 -21.97
C TYR A 68 18.12 -16.95 -21.67
N TRP A 69 16.91 -16.77 -21.16
CA TRP A 69 16.36 -15.45 -20.84
C TRP A 69 17.12 -14.75 -19.72
N LYS A 70 17.60 -15.50 -18.73
CA LYS A 70 18.46 -14.99 -17.67
C LYS A 70 19.72 -14.33 -18.24
N ARG A 71 20.44 -15.03 -19.12
CA ARG A 71 21.62 -14.49 -19.81
C ARG A 71 21.26 -13.31 -20.70
N GLU A 72 20.13 -13.38 -21.39
CA GLU A 72 19.64 -12.30 -22.24
C GLU A 72 19.42 -10.99 -21.46
N PHE A 73 18.86 -11.08 -20.25
CA PHE A 73 18.72 -9.95 -19.34
C PHE A 73 20.08 -9.47 -18.81
N GLU A 74 20.94 -10.38 -18.36
CA GLU A 74 22.27 -10.06 -17.85
C GLU A 74 23.15 -9.36 -18.91
N ASP A 75 23.10 -9.82 -20.17
CA ASP A 75 23.80 -9.23 -21.31
C ASP A 75 23.31 -7.80 -21.63
N ARG A 76 22.07 -7.47 -21.27
CA ARG A 76 21.50 -6.12 -21.35
C ARG A 76 21.80 -5.25 -20.13
N GLY A 77 22.61 -5.75 -19.19
CA GLY A 77 22.96 -5.05 -17.96
C GLY A 77 21.86 -5.08 -16.90
N VAL A 78 20.90 -6.00 -17.00
CA VAL A 78 19.85 -6.18 -16.00
C VAL A 78 20.32 -7.15 -14.92
N ALA A 79 20.29 -6.72 -13.65
CA ALA A 79 20.70 -7.56 -12.55
C ALA A 79 19.62 -8.59 -12.17
N ILE A 80 19.99 -9.87 -12.06
CA ILE A 80 19.11 -10.92 -11.54
C ILE A 80 19.28 -11.01 -10.03
N ILE A 81 18.23 -10.67 -9.28
CA ILE A 81 18.25 -10.57 -7.82
C ILE A 81 17.21 -11.48 -7.17
N SER A 82 17.33 -11.68 -5.86
CA SER A 82 16.33 -12.46 -5.09
C SER A 82 14.96 -11.77 -5.08
N VAL A 83 13.89 -12.54 -4.85
CA VAL A 83 12.53 -12.00 -4.70
C VAL A 83 12.45 -11.04 -3.50
N GLU A 84 13.18 -11.35 -2.43
CA GLU A 84 13.31 -10.51 -1.25
C GLU A 84 13.94 -9.15 -1.62
N ASP A 85 15.10 -9.14 -2.29
CA ASP A 85 15.77 -7.91 -2.71
C ASP A 85 14.89 -7.11 -3.69
N TYR A 86 14.22 -7.79 -4.61
CA TYR A 86 13.28 -7.17 -5.54
C TYR A 86 12.15 -6.46 -4.81
N SER A 87 11.51 -7.14 -3.85
CA SER A 87 10.41 -6.59 -3.05
C SER A 87 10.84 -5.39 -2.20
N GLN A 88 12.11 -5.33 -1.78
CA GLN A 88 12.66 -4.20 -1.03
C GLN A 88 12.93 -2.98 -1.91
N ARG A 89 13.20 -3.17 -3.20
CA ARG A 89 13.61 -2.11 -4.14
C ARG A 89 12.45 -1.59 -5.00
N ILE A 90 11.52 -2.45 -5.41
CA ILE A 90 10.37 -2.05 -6.25
C ILE A 90 9.52 -0.97 -5.55
N VAL A 91 8.89 -0.12 -6.37
CA VAL A 91 7.96 0.94 -5.94
C VAL A 91 6.51 0.46 -6.06
N VAL A 92 5.59 1.04 -5.30
CA VAL A 92 4.16 0.63 -5.30
C VAL A 92 3.56 0.60 -6.71
N ASP A 93 3.76 1.65 -7.51
CA ASP A 93 3.21 1.76 -8.86
C ASP A 93 3.76 0.66 -9.80
N GLY A 94 5.00 0.24 -9.59
CA GLY A 94 5.58 -0.91 -10.30
C GLY A 94 4.89 -2.22 -9.92
N VAL A 95 4.54 -2.39 -8.65
CA VAL A 95 3.75 -3.55 -8.22
C VAL A 95 2.35 -3.52 -8.85
N GLU A 96 1.70 -2.36 -8.93
CA GLU A 96 0.39 -2.23 -9.58
C GLU A 96 0.46 -2.57 -11.08
N GLN A 97 1.52 -2.18 -11.79
CA GLN A 97 1.76 -2.56 -13.18
C GLN A 97 1.90 -4.09 -13.35
N ILE A 98 2.59 -4.76 -12.42
CA ILE A 98 2.74 -6.22 -12.43
C ILE A 98 1.41 -6.91 -12.12
N LEU A 99 0.69 -6.48 -11.08
CA LEU A 99 -0.59 -7.08 -10.68
C LEU A 99 -1.68 -6.87 -11.73
N GLY A 100 -1.69 -5.72 -12.41
CA GLY A 100 -2.59 -5.44 -13.53
C GLY A 100 -2.38 -6.37 -14.73
N ALA A 101 -1.20 -6.98 -14.85
CA ALA A 101 -0.87 -7.97 -15.88
C ALA A 101 -1.24 -9.41 -15.48
N GLY A 102 -1.74 -9.64 -14.25
CA GLY A 102 -2.12 -10.94 -13.70
C GLY A 102 -1.58 -11.15 -12.29
N SER A 103 -2.23 -12.01 -11.49
CA SER A 103 -1.76 -12.32 -10.14
C SER A 103 -0.46 -13.14 -10.20
N PRO A 104 0.65 -12.70 -9.58
CA PRO A 104 1.91 -13.42 -9.62
C PRO A 104 1.84 -14.71 -8.79
N PRO A 105 2.23 -15.88 -9.33
CA PRO A 105 2.58 -17.03 -8.51
C PRO A 105 3.79 -16.63 -7.64
N GLY A 106 3.73 -16.90 -6.33
CA GLY A 106 4.73 -16.42 -5.34
C GLY A 106 4.32 -15.16 -4.53
N GLY A 107 3.07 -14.69 -4.70
CA GLY A 107 2.50 -13.39 -4.27
C GLY A 107 2.80 -12.79 -2.89
N SER A 108 3.33 -13.52 -1.90
CA SER A 108 3.35 -13.01 -0.51
C SER A 108 4.32 -11.85 -0.19
N CYS A 109 5.35 -11.64 -1.01
CA CYS A 109 6.37 -10.60 -0.76
C CYS A 109 6.03 -9.28 -1.47
N LEU A 110 5.55 -9.34 -2.72
CA LEU A 110 5.07 -8.18 -3.48
C LEU A 110 3.76 -7.63 -2.92
N GLU A 111 2.94 -8.51 -2.32
CA GLU A 111 1.75 -8.11 -1.58
C GLU A 111 2.07 -7.14 -0.45
N LYS A 112 3.29 -7.15 0.14
CA LYS A 112 3.66 -6.35 1.31
C LYS A 112 4.33 -5.00 1.00
N VAL A 113 4.46 -4.65 -0.27
CA VAL A 113 5.07 -3.38 -0.68
C VAL A 113 4.13 -2.21 -0.37
N TYR A 114 4.65 -1.19 0.30
CA TYR A 114 3.97 0.05 0.66
C TYR A 114 4.85 1.25 0.30
N TYR A 115 4.28 2.46 0.29
CA TYR A 115 5.02 3.65 -0.12
C TYR A 115 6.15 3.97 0.86
N ARG A 116 7.37 4.12 0.35
CA ARG A 116 8.48 4.72 1.09
C ARG A 116 8.27 6.23 1.21
N VAL A 117 9.02 6.85 2.11
CA VAL A 117 8.92 8.29 2.43
C VAL A 117 9.11 9.17 1.18
N ASP A 118 10.17 8.91 0.44
CA ASP A 118 10.56 9.63 -0.78
C ASP A 118 9.53 9.42 -1.89
N GLU A 119 9.04 8.20 -2.07
CA GLU A 119 8.00 7.87 -3.05
C GLU A 119 6.70 8.61 -2.77
N PHE A 120 6.20 8.52 -1.53
CA PHE A 120 4.97 9.17 -1.14
C PHE A 120 5.05 10.68 -1.32
N ASN A 121 6.14 11.29 -0.85
CA ASN A 121 6.33 12.73 -0.92
C ASN A 121 6.49 13.23 -2.36
N ALA A 122 6.93 12.38 -3.29
CA ALA A 122 7.03 12.71 -4.72
C ALA A 122 5.69 12.67 -5.45
N LEU A 123 4.64 12.07 -4.87
CA LEU A 123 3.35 11.95 -5.53
C LEU A 123 2.72 13.32 -5.81
N PRO A 124 2.18 13.55 -7.03
CA PRO A 124 1.42 14.75 -7.31
C PRO A 124 0.08 14.73 -6.57
N THR A 125 -0.48 15.90 -6.26
CA THR A 125 -1.78 16.01 -5.58
C THR A 125 -2.92 15.31 -6.33
N SER A 126 -2.83 15.22 -7.66
CA SER A 126 -3.80 14.51 -8.51
C SER A 126 -3.64 12.98 -8.49
N HIS A 127 -2.61 12.43 -7.85
CA HIS A 127 -2.40 10.98 -7.79
C HIS A 127 -3.55 10.29 -7.03
N SER A 128 -3.98 9.13 -7.52
CA SER A 128 -5.09 8.36 -6.94
C SER A 128 -4.85 8.02 -5.46
N THR A 129 -3.62 7.63 -5.10
CA THR A 129 -3.20 7.41 -3.71
C THR A 129 -3.38 8.65 -2.84
N VAL A 130 -2.99 9.82 -3.33
CA VAL A 130 -3.13 11.08 -2.58
C VAL A 130 -4.61 11.41 -2.37
N GLN A 131 -5.44 11.24 -3.40
CA GLN A 131 -6.89 11.42 -3.27
C GLN A 131 -7.50 10.46 -2.25
N ASN A 132 -7.00 9.22 -2.19
CA ASN A 132 -7.45 8.24 -1.21
C ASN A 132 -7.00 8.59 0.21
N VAL A 133 -5.75 9.06 0.40
CA VAL A 133 -5.27 9.57 1.68
C VAL A 133 -6.14 10.72 2.20
N ILE A 134 -6.54 11.64 1.32
CA ILE A 134 -7.45 12.74 1.66
C ILE A 134 -8.81 12.19 2.10
N ALA A 135 -9.36 11.19 1.41
CA ALA A 135 -10.62 10.54 1.79
C ALA A 135 -10.53 9.84 3.15
N LEU A 136 -9.43 9.12 3.41
CA LEU A 136 -9.18 8.47 4.70
C LEU A 136 -9.00 9.47 5.84
N ALA A 137 -8.28 10.56 5.62
CA ALA A 137 -8.13 11.63 6.60
C ALA A 137 -9.48 12.31 6.92
N ARG A 138 -10.32 12.52 5.90
CA ARG A 138 -11.69 13.01 6.10
C ARG A 138 -12.53 12.05 6.93
N ALA A 139 -12.47 10.75 6.65
CA ALA A 139 -13.17 9.75 7.44
C ALA A 139 -12.70 9.72 8.91
N LEU A 140 -11.40 9.85 9.16
CA LEU A 140 -10.85 9.97 10.52
C LEU A 140 -11.31 11.25 11.23
N HIS A 141 -11.30 12.37 10.50
CA HIS A 141 -11.79 13.66 11.02
C HIS A 141 -13.28 13.57 11.39
N GLU A 142 -14.12 13.02 10.52
CA GLU A 142 -15.55 12.80 10.80
C GLU A 142 -15.81 11.79 11.92
N ALA A 143 -14.91 10.81 12.11
CA ALA A 143 -14.95 9.89 13.24
C ALA A 143 -14.49 10.52 14.58
N GLY A 144 -14.00 11.75 14.53
CA GLY A 144 -13.63 12.54 15.69
C GLY A 144 -12.19 12.32 16.17
N VAL A 145 -11.25 12.07 15.25
CA VAL A 145 -9.82 11.83 15.60
C VAL A 145 -9.18 13.06 16.27
N CYS A 146 -9.62 14.26 15.94
CA CYS A 146 -9.06 15.50 16.43
C CYS A 146 -9.54 15.87 17.84
N GLU A 147 -10.67 15.29 18.27
CA GLU A 147 -11.29 15.44 19.58
C GLU A 147 -10.92 14.29 20.53
N LEU A 148 -10.04 13.38 20.13
CA LEU A 148 -9.60 12.28 20.98
C LEU A 148 -8.69 12.75 22.12
N ASP A 149 -8.89 12.16 23.30
CA ASP A 149 -7.91 12.20 24.37
C ASP A 149 -6.61 11.53 23.92
N VAL A 150 -5.53 12.29 23.92
CA VAL A 150 -4.21 11.81 23.50
C VAL A 150 -3.66 10.86 24.55
N LYS A 151 -3.39 9.62 24.15
CA LYS A 151 -2.68 8.64 24.97
C LYS A 151 -1.20 8.72 24.65
N GLY A 152 -0.39 9.17 25.61
CA GLY A 152 1.06 9.16 25.47
C GLY A 152 1.58 7.73 25.26
N GLN A 153 2.09 7.44 24.06
CA GLN A 153 2.58 6.11 23.67
C GLN A 153 3.91 6.22 22.93
N SER A 154 4.89 5.40 23.33
CA SER A 154 6.28 5.48 22.84
C SER A 154 6.88 4.14 22.42
N PHE A 155 6.14 3.03 22.53
CA PHE A 155 6.60 1.73 22.02
C PHE A 155 6.92 1.84 20.52
N ASN A 156 7.90 1.07 20.03
CA ASN A 156 8.40 1.17 18.65
C ASN A 156 8.80 2.61 18.20
N GLY A 157 9.06 3.52 19.16
CA GLY A 157 9.41 4.91 18.86
C GLY A 157 8.28 5.73 18.23
N ILE A 158 7.01 5.35 18.41
CA ILE A 158 5.88 6.08 17.80
C ILE A 158 5.65 7.47 18.40
N ASN A 159 6.00 7.70 19.67
CA ASN A 159 5.95 9.01 20.36
C ASN A 159 4.74 9.88 20.02
N ILE A 160 3.55 9.50 20.50
CA ILE A 160 2.29 10.23 20.30
C ILE A 160 2.13 11.29 21.39
N SER A 161 1.94 12.55 20.99
CA SER A 161 1.86 13.69 21.91
C SER A 161 0.74 14.69 21.60
N SER A 162 0.12 14.61 20.43
CA SER A 162 -0.93 15.52 19.98
C SER A 162 -1.99 14.80 19.14
N PRO A 163 -3.17 15.41 18.93
CA PRO A 163 -4.17 14.85 18.02
C PRO A 163 -3.67 14.73 16.56
N ASP A 164 -2.78 15.63 16.13
CA ASP A 164 -2.16 15.54 14.80
C ASP A 164 -1.25 14.31 14.68
N ASP A 165 -0.50 13.99 15.75
CA ASP A 165 0.26 12.74 15.82
C ASP A 165 -0.65 11.52 15.69
N VAL A 166 -1.84 11.54 16.32
CA VAL A 166 -2.81 10.44 16.22
C VAL A 166 -3.32 10.28 14.78
N LEU A 167 -3.72 11.37 14.14
CA LEU A 167 -4.15 11.37 12.73
C LEU A 167 -3.05 10.82 11.81
N HIS A 168 -1.84 11.37 11.90
CA HIS A 168 -0.73 10.96 11.04
C HIS A 168 -0.26 9.53 11.33
N GLN A 169 -0.35 9.07 12.58
CA GLN A 169 -0.05 7.68 12.93
C GLN A 169 -1.04 6.74 12.25
N PHE A 170 -2.34 7.05 12.26
CA PHE A 170 -3.34 6.26 11.53
C PHE A 170 -3.11 6.25 10.02
N LEU A 171 -2.71 7.38 9.42
CA LEU A 171 -2.37 7.41 8.00
C LEU A 171 -1.12 6.59 7.69
N CYS A 172 -0.09 6.64 8.54
CA CYS A 172 1.09 5.78 8.40
C CYS A 172 0.74 4.29 8.54
N ILE A 173 -0.08 3.93 9.54
CA ILE A 173 -0.61 2.56 9.69
C ILE A 173 -1.34 2.17 8.41
N SER A 174 -2.14 3.07 7.83
CA SER A 174 -2.88 2.76 6.61
C SER A 174 -1.99 2.46 5.41
N ASN A 175 -0.84 3.13 5.30
CA ASN A 175 0.17 2.80 4.29
C ASN A 175 0.66 1.35 4.42
N SER A 176 1.00 0.92 5.63
CA SER A 176 1.61 -0.40 5.87
C SER A 176 0.62 -1.54 6.12
N GLU A 177 -0.64 -1.24 6.44
CA GLU A 177 -1.74 -2.22 6.50
C GLU A 177 -2.38 -2.43 5.13
N SER A 178 -2.48 -1.36 4.33
CA SER A 178 -3.31 -1.42 3.13
C SER A 178 -2.95 -0.52 1.95
N VAL A 179 -1.74 0.04 1.93
CA VAL A 179 -1.32 1.01 0.89
C VAL A 179 -2.38 2.12 0.76
N PHE A 180 -2.77 2.66 1.92
CA PHE A 180 -3.84 3.65 2.03
C PHE A 180 -5.22 3.15 1.57
N GLY A 181 -5.55 1.87 1.75
CA GLY A 181 -6.85 1.28 1.40
C GLY A 181 -6.99 0.81 -0.05
N THR A 182 -5.90 0.80 -0.83
CA THR A 182 -5.94 0.27 -2.21
C THR A 182 -5.88 -1.24 -2.25
N ARG A 183 -5.14 -1.88 -1.33
CA ARG A 183 -4.87 -3.32 -1.25
C ARG A 183 -4.68 -3.73 0.20
N ASN A 184 -5.22 -4.83 0.71
CA ASN A 184 -4.92 -5.23 2.09
C ASN A 184 -3.60 -6.03 2.14
N ILE A 185 -2.57 -5.45 2.74
CA ILE A 185 -1.21 -6.00 2.76
C ILE A 185 -0.79 -6.48 4.17
N GLY A 186 -1.52 -6.03 5.19
CA GLY A 186 -1.38 -6.47 6.57
C GLY A 186 -1.85 -7.90 6.82
N MET A 187 -1.22 -8.57 7.77
CA MET A 187 -1.58 -9.94 8.14
C MET A 187 -2.79 -9.93 9.08
N GLY A 188 -3.96 -10.29 8.56
CA GLY A 188 -5.15 -10.60 9.36
C GLY A 188 -6.11 -9.43 9.56
N GLY A 189 -5.65 -8.19 9.44
CA GLY A 189 -6.49 -6.99 9.45
C GLY A 189 -7.24 -6.74 8.14
N ARG A 190 -8.32 -5.95 8.17
CA ARG A 190 -9.04 -5.53 6.95
C ARG A 190 -9.28 -4.03 6.85
N GLY A 191 -9.31 -3.60 5.59
CA GLY A 191 -9.61 -2.24 5.24
C GLY A 191 -8.43 -1.31 5.52
N PRO A 192 -8.67 0.00 5.40
CA PRO A 192 -7.61 1.01 5.44
C PRO A 192 -6.68 0.91 6.64
N TRP A 193 -7.20 0.58 7.82
CA TRP A 193 -6.41 0.49 9.05
C TRP A 193 -6.23 -0.94 9.56
N GLY A 194 -6.41 -1.97 8.73
CA GLY A 194 -6.10 -3.34 9.17
C GLY A 194 -6.88 -3.81 10.40
N ILE A 195 -8.17 -3.49 10.49
CA ILE A 195 -8.99 -3.85 11.65
C ILE A 195 -9.22 -5.36 11.67
N HIS A 196 -8.88 -6.00 12.79
CA HIS A 196 -9.06 -7.44 12.91
C HIS A 196 -10.55 -7.84 12.91
N PRO A 197 -10.96 -8.88 12.15
CA PRO A 197 -12.34 -9.35 12.03
C PRO A 197 -13.10 -9.57 13.33
N MET A 198 -12.39 -10.01 14.37
CA MET A 198 -12.96 -10.24 15.69
C MET A 198 -13.66 -9.01 16.27
N HIS A 199 -13.21 -7.79 15.91
CA HIS A 199 -13.78 -6.57 16.45
C HIS A 199 -15.14 -6.25 15.83
N ASN A 200 -15.52 -6.90 14.72
CA ASN A 200 -16.79 -6.70 14.03
C ASN A 200 -17.53 -8.03 13.82
N GLN A 201 -17.49 -8.90 14.83
CA GLN A 201 -18.14 -10.21 14.84
C GLN A 201 -19.07 -10.37 16.05
N ALA A 202 -20.11 -11.19 15.90
CA ALA A 202 -21.04 -11.48 16.99
C ALA A 202 -20.42 -12.47 18.00
N ALA A 203 -20.92 -12.44 19.24
CA ALA A 203 -20.70 -13.49 20.22
C ALA A 203 -21.10 -14.86 19.64
N GLY A 204 -20.38 -15.92 20.02
CA GLY A 204 -20.58 -17.28 19.52
C GLY A 204 -19.92 -17.58 18.17
N THR A 205 -19.33 -16.60 17.49
CA THR A 205 -18.57 -16.83 16.25
C THR A 205 -17.10 -17.17 16.53
N ARG A 206 -16.41 -17.80 15.58
CA ARG A 206 -14.99 -18.16 15.70
C ARG A 206 -14.10 -17.09 15.06
N ALA A 207 -13.04 -16.71 15.76
CA ALA A 207 -12.02 -15.78 15.30
C ALA A 207 -10.61 -16.32 15.60
N PHE A 208 -9.65 -16.09 14.71
CA PHE A 208 -8.24 -16.40 14.98
C PHE A 208 -7.59 -15.23 15.71
N THR A 209 -7.17 -15.41 16.95
CA THR A 209 -6.61 -14.34 17.79
C THR A 209 -5.40 -14.89 18.54
N GLY A 210 -4.30 -14.13 18.62
CA GLY A 210 -3.11 -14.54 19.38
C GLY A 210 -2.56 -15.93 19.00
N GLY A 211 -2.64 -16.32 17.73
CA GLY A 211 -2.11 -17.61 17.25
C GLY A 211 -3.06 -18.80 17.38
N ARG A 212 -4.31 -18.61 17.83
CA ARG A 212 -5.30 -19.70 17.99
C ARG A 212 -6.71 -19.28 17.58
N THR A 213 -7.51 -20.24 17.13
CA THR A 213 -8.93 -20.00 16.85
C THR A 213 -9.74 -20.11 18.15
N VAL A 214 -10.40 -19.02 18.55
CA VAL A 214 -11.26 -18.95 19.73
C VAL A 214 -12.71 -18.66 19.32
N THR A 215 -13.67 -19.11 20.14
CA THR A 215 -15.06 -18.63 20.05
C THR A 215 -15.16 -17.32 20.83
N LEU A 216 -15.84 -16.33 20.27
CA LEU A 216 -16.02 -15.04 20.92
C LEU A 216 -17.08 -15.12 22.00
N ASP A 217 -16.70 -14.86 23.25
CA ASP A 217 -17.64 -14.85 24.38
C ASP A 217 -18.56 -13.60 24.39
N ARG A 218 -18.20 -12.58 23.62
CA ARG A 218 -18.92 -11.31 23.49
C ARG A 218 -18.86 -10.79 22.07
N ASN A 219 -19.79 -9.90 21.73
CA ASN A 219 -19.72 -9.16 20.47
C ASN A 219 -18.40 -8.38 20.42
N GLY A 220 -17.81 -8.34 19.23
CA GLY A 220 -16.70 -7.47 18.93
C GLY A 220 -17.04 -6.01 19.22
N VAL A 221 -16.03 -5.24 19.63
CA VAL A 221 -16.20 -3.86 20.11
C VAL A 221 -16.79 -2.90 19.08
N CYS A 222 -16.69 -3.25 17.79
CA CYS A 222 -17.26 -2.53 16.66
C CYS A 222 -18.43 -3.25 16.02
N TYR A 223 -19.04 -4.25 16.65
CA TYR A 223 -20.13 -5.04 16.04
C TYR A 223 -21.32 -4.19 15.59
N GLY A 224 -21.59 -3.07 16.27
CA GLY A 224 -22.63 -2.10 15.87
C GLY A 224 -22.31 -1.28 14.61
N LEU A 225 -21.14 -1.45 14.00
CA LEU A 225 -20.69 -0.79 12.78
C LEU A 225 -20.64 -1.81 11.63
N PRO A 226 -21.78 -2.13 10.98
CA PRO A 226 -21.88 -3.27 10.05
C PRO A 226 -20.99 -3.16 8.80
N ARG A 227 -20.45 -1.97 8.50
CA ARG A 227 -19.56 -1.71 7.37
C ARG A 227 -18.11 -1.52 7.80
N ALA A 228 -17.78 -1.59 9.09
CA ALA A 228 -16.39 -1.50 9.55
C ALA A 228 -15.52 -2.62 8.96
N ILE A 229 -16.10 -3.79 8.65
CA ILE A 229 -15.45 -4.85 7.89
C ILE A 229 -16.40 -5.33 6.81
N VAL A 230 -15.93 -5.34 5.57
CA VAL A 230 -16.72 -5.73 4.40
C VAL A 230 -16.90 -7.25 4.38
N ARG A 231 -18.15 -7.67 4.21
CA ARG A 231 -18.57 -9.08 4.14
C ARG A 231 -19.36 -9.37 2.86
N ASP A 232 -19.35 -10.62 2.44
CA ASP A 232 -20.19 -11.16 1.37
C ASP A 232 -21.64 -11.36 1.85
N SER A 233 -22.51 -11.83 0.96
CA SER A 233 -23.93 -12.11 1.27
C SER A 233 -24.12 -13.21 2.31
N ASN A 234 -23.12 -14.05 2.57
CA ASN A 234 -23.13 -15.10 3.58
C ASN A 234 -22.54 -14.64 4.92
N GLY A 235 -22.20 -13.36 5.06
CA GLY A 235 -21.54 -12.80 6.24
C GLY A 235 -20.06 -13.20 6.35
N ARG A 236 -19.50 -13.85 5.33
CA ARG A 236 -18.07 -14.18 5.28
C ARG A 236 -17.30 -12.92 4.95
N GLU A 237 -16.16 -12.81 5.59
CA GLU A 237 -15.25 -11.71 5.36
C GLU A 237 -14.72 -11.70 3.92
N ILE A 238 -14.65 -10.52 3.33
CA ILE A 238 -13.96 -10.31 2.06
C ILE A 238 -12.56 -9.74 2.36
N LYS A 239 -11.52 -10.51 2.01
CA LYS A 239 -10.13 -10.14 2.26
C LYS A 239 -9.71 -8.89 1.51
N GLU A 240 -10.11 -8.76 0.26
CA GLU A 240 -9.81 -7.61 -0.60
C GLU A 240 -11.10 -7.13 -1.27
N SER A 241 -11.40 -5.85 -1.14
CA SER A 241 -12.63 -5.30 -1.71
C SER A 241 -12.49 -3.82 -2.04
N ASN A 242 -12.87 -3.47 -3.27
CA ASN A 242 -13.02 -2.07 -3.68
C ASN A 242 -14.07 -1.33 -2.83
N ARG A 243 -14.93 -2.04 -2.09
CA ARG A 243 -15.87 -1.44 -1.13
C ARG A 243 -15.17 -0.69 0.00
N TYR A 244 -13.90 -0.98 0.30
CA TYR A 244 -13.12 -0.17 1.25
C TYR A 244 -12.77 1.24 0.74
N ARG A 245 -13.07 1.54 -0.53
CA ARG A 245 -13.01 2.90 -1.10
C ARG A 245 -14.34 3.65 -1.02
N ASP A 246 -15.41 3.00 -0.55
CA ASP A 246 -16.71 3.65 -0.34
C ASP A 246 -16.63 4.57 0.89
N PRO A 247 -17.03 5.86 0.79
CA PRO A 247 -16.93 6.80 1.91
C PRO A 247 -17.65 6.35 3.19
N ALA A 248 -18.80 5.68 3.09
CA ALA A 248 -19.54 5.20 4.25
C ALA A 248 -18.88 3.98 4.90
N VAL A 249 -18.18 3.15 4.10
CA VAL A 249 -17.34 2.06 4.62
C VAL A 249 -16.11 2.64 5.31
N GLN A 250 -15.42 3.60 4.70
CA GLN A 250 -14.27 4.28 5.29
C GLN A 250 -14.62 4.96 6.62
N LEU A 251 -15.76 5.65 6.69
CA LEU A 251 -16.24 6.26 7.92
C LEU A 251 -16.49 5.24 9.03
N GLN A 252 -17.17 4.12 8.75
CA GLN A 252 -17.40 3.10 9.78
C GLN A 252 -16.12 2.37 10.18
N ASN A 253 -15.19 2.15 9.25
CA ASN A 253 -13.86 1.62 9.56
C ASN A 253 -13.09 2.61 10.47
N ALA A 254 -13.19 3.93 10.20
CA ALA A 254 -12.56 4.98 11.00
C ALA A 254 -13.17 5.05 12.40
N GLN A 255 -14.51 5.02 12.51
CA GLN A 255 -15.21 4.96 13.78
C GLN A 255 -14.78 3.76 14.62
N CYS A 256 -14.61 2.60 13.99
CA CYS A 256 -14.08 1.42 14.68
C CYS A 256 -12.62 1.63 15.15
N ALA A 257 -11.76 2.22 14.31
CA ALA A 257 -10.39 2.57 14.70
C ALA A 257 -10.36 3.54 15.89
N MET A 258 -11.27 4.52 15.95
CA MET A 258 -11.40 5.43 17.09
C MET A 258 -11.85 4.70 18.36
N ILE A 259 -12.80 3.75 18.26
CA ILE A 259 -13.22 2.90 19.40
C ILE A 259 -12.04 2.09 19.94
N LEU A 260 -11.27 1.45 19.07
CA LEU A 260 -10.10 0.67 19.44
C LEU A 260 -9.02 1.53 20.11
N TYR A 261 -8.73 2.70 19.54
CA TYR A 261 -7.79 3.64 20.15
C TYR A 261 -8.26 4.13 21.52
N ARG A 262 -9.55 4.46 21.69
CA ARG A 262 -10.10 4.84 23.00
C ARG A 262 -9.96 3.72 24.04
N GLN A 263 -9.93 2.45 23.64
CA GLN A 263 -9.67 1.34 24.56
C GLN A 263 -8.16 1.14 24.81
N ASN A 264 -7.37 0.93 23.76
CA ASN A 264 -6.00 0.41 23.87
C ASN A 264 -4.91 1.35 23.30
N GLY A 265 -5.28 2.53 22.83
CA GLY A 265 -4.42 3.38 22.01
C GLY A 265 -4.00 2.62 20.75
N PHE A 266 -2.76 2.78 20.30
CA PHE A 266 -2.26 2.09 19.12
C PHE A 266 -1.87 0.61 19.33
N ARG A 267 -2.09 0.02 20.51
CA ARG A 267 -1.61 -1.35 20.81
C ARG A 267 -2.23 -2.43 19.93
N ASP A 268 -3.45 -2.22 19.45
CA ASP A 268 -4.16 -3.16 18.56
C ASP A 268 -3.47 -3.28 17.18
N TRP A 269 -2.57 -2.36 16.83
CA TRP A 269 -1.73 -2.37 15.63
C TRP A 269 -0.27 -2.78 15.91
N GLY A 270 -0.03 -3.44 17.06
CA GLY A 270 1.27 -3.97 17.47
C GLY A 270 2.05 -3.08 18.42
N THR A 271 2.81 -3.71 19.32
CA THR A 271 3.62 -3.01 20.35
C THR A 271 5.10 -3.35 20.31
N SER A 272 5.51 -4.26 19.41
CA SER A 272 6.89 -4.70 19.23
C SER A 272 7.31 -4.53 17.78
N ASN A 273 8.62 -4.63 17.52
CA ASN A 273 9.15 -4.60 16.16
C ASN A 273 8.88 -5.91 15.38
N ALA A 274 8.44 -6.98 16.07
CA ALA A 274 8.20 -8.27 15.44
C ALA A 274 6.86 -8.34 14.70
N TRP A 275 5.84 -7.60 15.15
CA TRP A 275 4.48 -7.72 14.64
C TRP A 275 3.69 -6.39 14.68
N GLY A 276 2.77 -6.24 13.72
CA GLY A 276 1.87 -5.11 13.58
C GLY A 276 2.48 -3.93 12.83
N SER A 277 1.62 -3.03 12.36
CA SER A 277 2.02 -1.91 11.48
C SER A 277 2.73 -0.77 12.19
N ASN A 278 2.62 -0.68 13.53
CA ASN A 278 3.38 0.33 14.28
C ASN A 278 4.90 0.21 14.14
N ARG A 279 5.42 -0.99 13.83
CA ARG A 279 6.87 -1.19 13.59
C ARG A 279 7.40 -0.38 12.41
N HIS A 280 6.52 -0.01 11.46
CA HIS A 280 6.85 0.76 10.27
C HIS A 280 6.61 2.26 10.45
N CYS A 281 6.02 2.65 11.58
CA CYS A 281 5.48 3.98 11.82
C CYS A 281 6.06 4.65 13.06
N SER A 282 7.39 4.67 13.16
CA SER A 282 8.08 5.52 14.14
C SER A 282 7.72 7.00 13.94
N ALA A 283 7.89 7.82 14.96
CA ALA A 283 7.68 9.27 14.85
C ALA A 283 8.55 9.90 13.75
N SER A 284 9.78 9.41 13.57
CA SER A 284 10.67 9.85 12.49
C SER A 284 10.07 9.55 11.11
N THR A 285 9.60 8.31 10.89
CA THR A 285 8.95 7.92 9.63
C THR A 285 7.68 8.72 9.38
N ARG A 286 6.80 8.80 10.38
CA ARG A 286 5.52 9.53 10.31
C ARG A 286 5.75 11.01 9.93
N ASN A 287 6.67 11.69 10.62
CA ASN A 287 6.92 13.10 10.37
C ASN A 287 7.54 13.34 8.98
N ARG A 288 8.35 12.39 8.49
CA ARG A 288 8.93 12.45 7.15
C ARG A 288 7.92 12.16 6.03
N LEU A 289 6.83 11.44 6.30
CA LEU A 289 5.75 11.19 5.33
C LEU A 289 4.91 12.44 4.99
N GLN A 290 5.27 13.63 5.48
CA GLN A 290 4.74 14.95 5.08
C GLN A 290 3.24 15.00 4.74
N PHE A 291 2.38 14.29 5.49
CA PHE A 291 0.96 14.16 5.13
C PHE A 291 0.28 15.52 4.93
N ASN A 292 0.64 16.52 5.73
CA ASN A 292 0.11 17.88 5.64
C ASN A 292 0.36 18.57 4.29
N LYS A 293 1.39 18.17 3.52
CA LYS A 293 1.60 18.61 2.13
C LYS A 293 0.37 18.35 1.26
N HIS A 294 -0.31 17.22 1.50
CA HIS A 294 -1.45 16.76 0.70
C HIS A 294 -2.80 17.03 1.36
N LEU A 295 -2.87 16.94 2.70
CA LEU A 295 -4.12 17.13 3.44
C LEU A 295 -4.58 18.60 3.47
N GLY A 296 -3.64 19.54 3.38
CA GLY A 296 -3.91 20.96 3.61
C GLY A 296 -4.34 21.26 5.05
N PRO A 297 -4.68 22.52 5.35
CA PRO A 297 -4.99 22.96 6.71
C PRO A 297 -6.35 22.49 7.23
N GLU A 298 -7.25 22.00 6.37
CA GLU A 298 -8.62 21.68 6.77
C GLU A 298 -8.76 20.29 7.39
N LEU A 299 -7.90 19.34 6.99
CA LEU A 299 -7.97 17.95 7.47
C LEU A 299 -6.92 17.63 8.54
N GLY A 300 -5.99 18.54 8.84
CA GLY A 300 -5.09 18.41 10.00
C GLY A 300 -5.83 18.70 11.31
N CYS A 301 -5.43 18.05 12.40
CA CYS A 301 -6.04 18.26 13.73
C CYS A 301 -5.49 19.49 14.46
N CYS A 302 -4.85 20.39 13.71
CA CYS A 302 -4.15 21.52 14.25
C CYS A 302 -5.09 22.67 14.63
N THR A 303 -4.72 23.42 15.66
CA THR A 303 -5.44 24.63 16.09
C THR A 303 -5.43 25.71 15.00
N GLN A 304 -6.32 26.70 15.06
CA GLN A 304 -6.36 27.78 14.05
C GLN A 304 -5.03 28.54 13.89
N SER A 305 -4.24 28.64 14.96
CA SER A 305 -2.90 29.23 14.95
C SER A 305 -1.89 28.40 14.14
N CYS A 306 -2.10 27.09 14.04
CA CYS A 306 -1.30 26.21 13.21
C CYS A 306 -1.81 26.19 11.75
N LYS A 307 -3.14 26.24 11.54
CA LYS A 307 -3.74 26.39 10.21
C LYS A 307 -3.27 27.65 9.49
N SER A 308 -3.11 28.76 10.22
CA SER A 308 -2.59 30.03 9.67
C SER A 308 -1.11 29.97 9.26
N ARG A 309 -0.26 29.23 9.99
CA ARG A 309 1.15 29.01 9.60
C ARG A 309 1.29 28.09 8.39
N LEU A 310 0.44 27.06 8.28
CA LEU A 310 0.41 26.19 7.10
C LEU A 310 -0.02 26.96 5.85
N ARG A 311 -1.03 27.82 5.95
CA ARG A 311 -1.46 28.70 4.84
C ARG A 311 -0.41 29.70 4.38
N ALA A 312 0.57 30.04 5.22
CA ALA A 312 1.66 30.95 4.86
C ALA A 312 2.85 30.24 4.18
N ASN A 313 2.89 28.90 4.21
CA ASN A 313 3.97 28.08 3.65
C ASN A 313 3.50 27.18 2.49
N LEU A 314 2.23 27.29 2.09
CA LEU A 314 1.65 26.73 0.87
C LEU A 314 1.53 27.85 -0.17
#